data_AF-A0A1H7TY73-F1
#
_entry.id   AF-A0A1H7TY73-F1
#
_cell.length_a   1.000
_cell.length_b   1.000
_cell.length_c   1.000
_cell.angle_alpha   90.00
_cell.angle_beta   90.00
_cell.angle_gamma   90.00
#
_symmetry.space_group_name_H-M   'P 1'
#
loop_
_entity.id
_entity.type
_entity.pdbx_description
1 polymer ?
#
loop_
_entity_poly.entity_id
_entity_poly.type
_entity_poly.pdbx_seq_one_letter_code
_entity_poly.pdbx_strand_id
1 'polypeptide(L)'
;MCSHAYPTNITVDKLMNLNSLNCQSSAQIVQISNDLNEQKKRGIKLNQTKQEIKLDHNVYQGIYAYQNYKTKHMVQDDFAVNFKKYGVRVIKIAFQAIKTSESESGAYYFIFEGHPSTVLYQLKKYFGEKWESEPSFDETSQGNTKLSCVYIG
;
A
#
# COMPACT_ATOMS: atom_id res chain seq x y z
N MET A 1 29.34 -2.60 -17.67
CA MET A 1 28.71 -1.27 -17.69
C MET A 1 27.74 -1.21 -16.52
N CYS A 2 28.07 -0.48 -15.45
CA CYS A 2 27.17 -0.34 -14.30
C CYS A 2 26.13 0.73 -14.63
N SER A 3 24.91 0.32 -15.02
CA SER A 3 23.79 1.24 -15.13
C SER A 3 23.48 1.78 -13.74
N HIS A 4 23.87 3.03 -13.48
CA HIS A 4 23.37 3.76 -12.33
C HIS A 4 21.93 4.09 -12.64
N ALA A 5 21.00 3.22 -12.22
CA ALA A 5 19.58 3.54 -12.27
C ALA A 5 19.37 4.81 -11.44
N TYR A 6 18.94 5.89 -12.09
CA TYR A 6 18.61 7.12 -11.39
C TYR A 6 17.43 6.88 -10.47
N PRO A 7 17.43 7.48 -9.27
CA PRO A 7 16.33 7.28 -8.35
C PRO A 7 15.03 7.83 -8.95
N THR A 8 14.01 6.99 -9.02
CA THR A 8 12.69 7.39 -9.49
C THR A 8 11.87 7.88 -8.29
N ASN A 9 11.37 9.11 -8.38
CA ASN A 9 10.48 9.68 -7.38
C ASN A 9 9.04 9.22 -7.64
N ILE A 10 8.44 8.55 -6.67
CA ILE A 10 7.09 7.98 -6.73
C ILE A 10 6.26 8.60 -5.62
N THR A 11 5.22 9.34 -5.98
CA THR A 11 4.23 9.83 -5.01
C THR A 11 3.32 8.67 -4.59
N VAL A 12 3.08 8.50 -3.28
CA VAL A 12 2.33 7.34 -2.75
C VAL A 12 0.88 7.27 -3.23
N ASP A 13 0.31 8.38 -3.71
CA ASP A 13 -1.02 8.39 -4.32
C ASP A 13 -1.07 7.57 -5.63
N LYS A 14 0.06 7.34 -6.30
CA LYS A 14 0.16 6.47 -7.49
C LYS A 14 -0.02 4.99 -7.15
N LEU A 15 0.21 4.59 -5.90
CA LEU A 15 -0.06 3.23 -5.44
C LEU A 15 -1.57 2.92 -5.49
N MET A 16 -2.41 3.95 -5.32
CA MET A 16 -3.87 3.85 -5.40
C MET A 16 -4.36 4.11 -6.83
N ASN A 17 -4.61 3.06 -7.58
CA ASN A 17 -5.22 3.08 -8.91
C ASN A 17 -6.35 2.04 -9.02
N LEU A 18 -7.07 2.04 -10.14
CA LEU A 18 -8.21 1.14 -10.35
C LEU A 18 -7.85 -0.32 -10.08
N ASN A 19 -6.74 -0.81 -10.65
CA ASN A 19 -6.33 -2.20 -10.49
C ASN A 19 -6.05 -2.51 -9.02
N SER A 20 -5.28 -1.67 -8.32
CA SER A 20 -4.99 -1.87 -6.89
C SER A 20 -6.24 -1.81 -6.00
N LEU A 21 -7.26 -1.04 -6.40
CA LEU A 21 -8.50 -0.95 -5.64
C LEU A 21 -9.43 -2.13 -5.94
N ASN A 22 -9.35 -2.70 -7.14
CA ASN A 22 -10.03 -3.93 -7.53
C ASN A 22 -9.27 -5.21 -7.14
N CYS A 23 -8.19 -5.11 -6.36
CA CYS A 23 -7.29 -6.23 -6.05
C CYS A 23 -6.73 -6.97 -7.28
N GLN A 24 -6.65 -6.28 -8.42
CA GLN A 24 -6.02 -6.75 -9.65
C GLN A 24 -4.53 -6.39 -9.66
N SER A 25 -3.78 -6.98 -10.61
CA SER A 25 -2.35 -6.71 -10.76
C SER A 25 -2.09 -5.21 -11.05
N SER A 26 -1.32 -4.58 -10.17
CA SER A 26 -0.92 -3.18 -10.25
C SER A 26 0.60 -3.08 -10.27
N ALA A 27 1.16 -2.52 -11.34
CA ALA A 27 2.61 -2.40 -11.50
C ALA A 27 3.25 -1.63 -10.34
N GLN A 28 2.57 -0.62 -9.80
CA GLN A 28 3.07 0.17 -8.67
C GLN A 28 3.07 -0.61 -7.35
N ILE A 29 2.05 -1.46 -7.12
CA ILE A 29 1.99 -2.34 -5.95
C ILE A 29 3.08 -3.41 -6.03
N VAL A 30 3.29 -4.00 -7.20
CA VAL A 30 4.38 -4.98 -7.43
C VAL A 30 5.74 -4.32 -7.22
N GLN A 31 5.94 -3.12 -7.76
CA GLN A 31 7.20 -2.38 -7.63
C GLN A 31 7.56 -2.11 -6.17
N ILE A 32 6.65 -1.52 -5.38
CA ILE A 32 6.94 -1.23 -3.97
C ILE A 32 7.11 -2.51 -3.14
N SER A 33 6.39 -3.59 -3.48
CA SER A 33 6.55 -4.89 -2.81
C SER A 33 7.94 -5.48 -3.05
N ASN A 34 8.45 -5.37 -4.28
CA ASN A 34 9.82 -5.79 -4.62
C ASN A 34 10.86 -4.90 -3.95
N ASP A 35 10.69 -3.58 -3.97
CA ASP A 35 11.59 -2.63 -3.32
C ASP A 35 11.65 -2.86 -1.80
N LEU A 36 10.51 -3.17 -1.17
CA LEU A 36 10.43 -3.55 0.24
C LEU A 36 11.22 -4.83 0.54
N ASN A 37 11.11 -5.84 -0.31
CA ASN A 37 11.82 -7.10 -0.13
C ASN A 37 13.35 -6.92 -0.22
N GLU A 38 13.81 -6.12 -1.18
CA GLU A 38 15.24 -5.80 -1.32
C GLU A 38 15.73 -4.89 -0.18
N GLN A 39 14.96 -3.86 0.19
CA GLN A 39 15.33 -2.93 1.25
C GLN A 39 15.32 -3.58 2.64
N LYS A 40 14.51 -4.62 2.89
CA LYS A 40 14.53 -5.38 4.16
C LYS A 40 15.90 -5.94 4.51
N LYS A 41 16.73 -6.25 3.51
CA LYS A 41 18.12 -6.69 3.72
C LYS A 41 19.04 -5.55 4.22
N ARG A 42 18.64 -4.28 4.00
CA ARG A 42 19.43 -3.07 4.27
C ARG A 42 18.84 -2.17 5.36
N GLY A 43 17.61 -2.43 5.79
CA GLY A 43 16.85 -1.61 6.74
C GLY A 43 16.13 -0.43 6.07
N ILE A 44 14.93 -0.10 6.54
CA ILE A 44 14.10 0.99 6.01
C ILE A 44 14.24 2.21 6.92
N LYS A 45 14.47 3.39 6.34
CA LYS A 45 14.58 4.66 7.07
C LYS A 45 13.65 5.71 6.47
N LEU A 46 12.86 6.34 7.34
CA LEU A 46 12.01 7.47 7.01
C LEU A 46 12.78 8.78 7.14
N ASN A 47 12.70 9.63 6.12
CA ASN A 47 13.09 11.02 6.20
C ASN A 47 11.83 11.85 6.54
N GLN A 48 11.63 12.12 7.83
CA GLN A 48 10.45 12.81 8.34
C GLN A 48 10.29 14.22 7.76
N THR A 49 11.39 14.97 7.60
CA THR A 49 11.37 16.35 7.10
C THR A 49 10.87 16.43 5.66
N LYS A 50 11.26 15.47 4.82
CA LYS A 50 10.85 15.41 3.41
C LYS A 50 9.63 14.52 3.17
N GLN A 51 9.13 13.85 4.22
CA GLN A 51 8.05 12.86 4.14
C GLN A 51 8.31 11.80 3.06
N GLU A 52 9.51 11.23 3.06
CA GLU A 52 9.94 10.27 2.04
C GLU A 52 10.62 9.03 2.64
N ILE A 53 10.46 7.91 1.96
CA ILE A 53 11.20 6.67 2.24
C ILE A 53 11.94 6.26 0.97
N LYS A 54 13.24 5.98 1.11
CA LYS A 54 14.01 5.34 0.06
C LYS A 54 13.92 3.83 0.20
N LEU A 55 13.41 3.17 -0.84
CA LEU A 55 13.36 1.72 -0.95
C LEU A 55 14.10 1.32 -2.24
N ASP A 56 15.18 0.57 -2.08
CA ASP A 56 16.14 0.25 -3.14
C ASP A 56 16.58 1.50 -3.94
N HIS A 57 16.25 1.58 -5.23
CA HIS A 57 16.55 2.73 -6.09
C HIS A 57 15.43 3.78 -6.08
N ASN A 58 14.25 3.49 -5.52
CA ASN A 58 13.09 4.38 -5.58
C ASN A 58 12.94 5.24 -4.33
N VAL A 59 12.37 6.43 -4.50
CA VAL A 59 12.02 7.34 -3.41
C VAL A 59 10.51 7.52 -3.39
N TYR A 60 9.88 7.06 -2.32
CA TYR A 60 8.45 7.14 -2.11
C TYR A 60 8.10 8.38 -1.29
N GLN A 61 7.36 9.31 -1.88
CA GLN A 61 7.03 10.62 -1.32
C GLN A 61 5.59 10.67 -0.78
N GLY A 62 5.38 11.38 0.33
CA GLY A 62 4.08 11.53 1.00
C GLY A 62 3.87 10.58 2.18
N ILE A 63 4.94 9.97 2.69
CA ILE A 63 4.93 9.10 3.87
C ILE A 63 5.46 9.90 5.06
N TYR A 64 4.64 10.13 6.09
CA TYR A 64 5.05 10.92 7.27
C TYR A 64 5.35 10.07 8.50
N ALA A 65 4.94 8.80 8.53
CA ALA A 65 5.37 7.84 9.55
C ALA A 65 5.51 6.44 8.97
N TYR A 66 6.37 5.64 9.57
CA TYR A 66 6.64 4.26 9.18
C TYR A 66 6.75 3.38 10.41
N GLN A 67 6.13 2.21 10.37
CA GLN A 67 6.25 1.20 11.41
C GLN A 67 6.41 -0.18 10.78
N ASN A 68 7.40 -0.93 11.24
CA ASN A 68 7.57 -2.34 10.91
C ASN A 68 7.05 -3.21 12.05
N TYR A 69 6.30 -4.25 11.73
CA TYR A 69 5.89 -5.31 12.65
C TYR A 69 6.41 -6.64 12.14
N LYS A 70 7.04 -7.42 13.02
CA LYS A 70 7.59 -8.72 12.68
C LYS A 70 7.22 -9.74 13.74
N THR A 71 6.59 -10.83 13.30
CA THR A 71 6.34 -12.03 14.09
C THR A 71 7.01 -13.22 13.41
N LYS A 72 6.86 -14.42 14.00
CA LYS A 72 7.34 -15.67 13.40
C LYS A 72 6.68 -15.96 12.04
N HIS A 73 5.45 -15.49 11.82
CA HIS A 73 4.61 -15.85 10.68
C HIS A 73 4.31 -14.67 9.74
N MET A 74 4.75 -13.46 10.08
CA MET A 74 4.33 -12.25 9.39
C MET A 74 5.41 -11.17 9.46
N VAL A 75 5.59 -10.45 8.36
CA VAL A 75 6.24 -9.14 8.34
C VAL A 75 5.28 -8.13 7.73
N GLN A 76 5.03 -7.02 8.43
CA GLN A 76 4.15 -5.95 7.96
C GLN A 76 4.87 -4.61 8.01
N ASP A 77 4.76 -3.86 6.92
CA ASP A 77 5.29 -2.52 6.74
C ASP A 77 4.11 -1.54 6.62
N ASP A 78 3.94 -0.71 7.63
CA ASP A 78 2.88 0.29 7.70
C ASP A 78 3.43 1.67 7.34
N PHE A 79 2.79 2.30 6.35
CA PHE A 79 3.08 3.68 5.94
C PHE A 79 1.89 4.57 6.30
N ALA A 80 2.13 5.55 7.17
CA ALA A 80 1.15 6.60 7.42
C ALA A 80 1.25 7.63 6.30
N VAL A 81 0.12 7.86 5.64
CA VAL A 81 -0.04 8.75 4.48
C VAL A 81 -1.25 9.65 4.71
N ASN A 82 -1.38 10.75 3.98
CA ASN A 82 -2.57 11.58 4.08
C ASN A 82 -2.80 12.28 2.74
N PHE A 83 -3.63 11.66 1.89
CA PHE A 83 -3.99 12.24 0.61
C PHE A 83 -5.46 11.94 0.27
N LYS A 84 -6.04 12.77 -0.58
CA LYS A 84 -7.40 12.57 -1.11
C LYS A 84 -7.32 12.17 -2.58
N LYS A 85 -7.99 11.07 -2.94
CA LYS A 85 -8.09 10.58 -4.32
C LYS A 85 -9.45 9.92 -4.53
N TYR A 86 -10.04 10.11 -5.71
CA TYR A 86 -11.32 9.47 -6.07
C TYR A 86 -12.46 9.72 -5.07
N GLY A 87 -12.46 10.90 -4.43
CA GLY A 87 -13.48 11.29 -3.45
C GLY A 87 -13.24 10.79 -2.01
N VAL A 88 -12.22 9.95 -1.77
CA VAL A 88 -11.91 9.38 -0.44
C VAL A 88 -10.55 9.84 0.06
N ARG A 89 -10.35 9.91 1.38
CA ARG A 89 -9.05 10.20 1.99
C ARG A 89 -8.38 8.89 2.43
N VAL A 90 -7.14 8.67 2.03
CA VAL A 90 -6.30 7.55 2.48
C VAL A 90 -5.41 8.05 3.62
N ILE A 91 -5.42 7.31 4.73
CA ILE A 91 -4.64 7.63 5.93
C ILE A 91 -3.49 6.64 6.20
N LYS A 92 -3.54 5.46 5.55
CA LYS A 92 -2.52 4.43 5.71
C LYS A 92 -2.47 3.51 4.49
N ILE A 93 -1.27 3.06 4.16
CA ILE A 93 -1.03 1.95 3.24
C ILE A 93 -0.16 0.94 3.97
N ALA A 94 -0.49 -0.33 3.90
CA ALA A 94 0.28 -1.39 4.55
C ALA A 94 0.59 -2.52 3.58
N PHE A 95 1.77 -3.11 3.72
CA PHE A 95 2.21 -4.29 2.97
C PHE A 95 2.57 -5.39 3.95
N GLN A 96 2.06 -6.58 3.73
CA GLN A 96 2.22 -7.72 4.61
C GLN A 96 2.74 -8.92 3.80
N ALA A 97 3.79 -9.55 4.31
CA ALA A 97 4.24 -10.86 3.86
C ALA A 97 3.85 -11.88 4.94
N ILE A 98 3.08 -12.89 4.56
CA ILE A 98 2.65 -13.98 5.44
C ILE A 98 3.47 -15.22 5.08
N LYS A 99 4.14 -15.81 6.07
CA LYS A 99 4.90 -17.05 5.92
C LYS A 99 4.16 -18.18 6.60
N THR A 100 3.71 -19.14 5.81
CA THR A 100 3.23 -20.44 6.32
C THR A 100 4.31 -21.50 6.09
N SER A 101 4.12 -22.70 6.64
CA SER A 101 5.04 -23.84 6.40
C SER A 101 5.03 -24.34 4.95
N GLU A 102 4.00 -23.97 4.18
CA GLU A 102 3.72 -24.52 2.84
C GLU A 102 3.74 -23.44 1.74
N SER A 103 3.65 -22.16 2.09
CA SER A 103 3.61 -21.05 1.13
C SER A 103 4.05 -19.71 1.73
N GLU A 104 4.53 -18.81 0.89
CA GLU A 104 4.63 -17.38 1.17
C GLU A 104 3.53 -16.65 0.38
N SER A 105 2.72 -15.84 1.06
CA SER A 105 1.71 -14.99 0.41
C SER A 105 1.93 -13.52 0.76
N GLY A 106 1.51 -12.65 -0.14
CA GLY A 106 1.56 -11.20 0.04
C GLY A 106 0.16 -10.62 0.21
N ALA A 107 0.05 -9.56 0.99
CA ALA A 107 -1.15 -8.76 1.07
C ALA A 107 -0.79 -7.28 1.14
N TYR A 108 -1.69 -6.43 0.67
CA TYR A 108 -1.63 -5.00 0.91
C TYR A 108 -2.99 -4.48 1.35
N TYR A 109 -2.96 -3.36 2.06
CA TYR A 109 -4.15 -2.73 2.60
C TYR A 109 -4.12 -1.23 2.37
N PHE A 110 -5.29 -0.67 2.04
CA PHE A 110 -5.54 0.77 2.14
C PHE A 110 -6.46 1.00 3.34
N ILE A 111 -6.12 1.98 4.19
CA ILE A 111 -7.05 2.51 5.20
C ILE A 111 -7.55 3.87 4.74
N PHE A 112 -8.86 3.98 4.60
CA PHE A 112 -9.55 5.21 4.26
C PHE A 112 -10.21 5.81 5.50
N GLU A 113 -10.21 7.14 5.58
CA GLU A 113 -11.01 7.87 6.56
C GLU A 113 -12.51 7.67 6.26
N GLY A 114 -13.28 7.27 7.27
CA GLY A 114 -14.73 7.12 7.21
C GLY A 114 -15.22 5.68 7.07
N HIS A 115 -16.55 5.53 7.15
CA HIS A 115 -17.25 4.24 7.22
C HIS A 115 -17.25 3.49 5.86
N PRO A 116 -17.17 2.13 5.85
CA PRO A 116 -17.12 1.32 4.63
C PRO A 116 -18.14 1.67 3.55
N SER A 117 -19.40 1.85 3.94
CA SER A 117 -20.49 2.18 3.01
C SER A 117 -20.26 3.52 2.30
N THR A 118 -19.74 4.54 2.99
CA THR A 118 -19.46 5.86 2.42
C THR A 118 -18.27 5.81 1.48
N VAL A 119 -17.19 5.13 1.87
CA VAL A 119 -15.99 4.98 1.05
C VAL A 119 -16.32 4.20 -0.22
N LEU A 120 -17.02 3.07 -0.10
CA LEU A 120 -17.44 2.26 -1.24
C LEU A 120 -18.34 3.06 -2.19
N TYR A 121 -19.28 3.84 -1.67
CA TYR A 121 -20.13 4.72 -2.48
C TYR A 121 -19.30 5.71 -3.30
N GLN A 122 -18.32 6.39 -2.70
CA GLN A 122 -17.48 7.35 -3.42
C GLN A 122 -16.64 6.70 -4.50
N LEU A 123 -16.06 5.52 -4.22
CA LEU A 123 -15.26 4.78 -5.19
C LEU A 123 -16.12 4.28 -6.36
N LYS A 124 -17.28 3.69 -6.09
CA LYS A 124 -18.25 3.27 -7.12
C LYS A 124 -18.73 4.46 -7.95
N LYS A 125 -19.00 5.60 -7.31
CA LYS A 125 -19.37 6.85 -8.00
C LYS A 125 -18.27 7.34 -8.94
N TYR A 126 -16.99 7.22 -8.54
CA TYR A 126 -15.87 7.68 -9.35
C TYR A 126 -15.58 6.75 -10.54
N PHE A 127 -15.57 5.43 -10.31
CA PHE A 127 -15.17 4.45 -11.33
C PHE A 127 -16.32 3.94 -12.20
N GLY A 128 -17.56 4.10 -11.75
CA GLY A 128 -18.75 3.62 -12.45
C GLY A 128 -18.66 2.12 -12.73
N GLU A 129 -18.92 1.76 -13.99
CA GLU A 129 -18.92 0.38 -14.48
C GLU A 129 -17.56 -0.32 -14.40
N LYS A 130 -16.45 0.42 -14.26
CA LYS A 130 -15.10 -0.14 -14.14
C LYS A 130 -14.81 -0.71 -12.75
N TRP A 131 -15.69 -0.50 -11.79
CA TRP A 131 -15.60 -1.09 -10.47
C TRP A 131 -16.06 -2.56 -10.53
N GLU A 132 -15.10 -3.47 -10.74
CA GLU A 132 -15.39 -4.87 -11.10
C GLU A 132 -15.38 -5.84 -9.92
N SER A 133 -15.00 -5.40 -8.73
CA SER A 133 -14.86 -6.27 -7.56
C SER A 133 -15.79 -5.87 -6.40
N GLU A 134 -16.09 -6.85 -5.55
CA GLU A 134 -16.45 -6.59 -4.15
C GLU A 134 -15.20 -6.89 -3.30
N PRO A 135 -14.24 -5.97 -3.20
CA PRO A 135 -13.19 -6.16 -2.21
C PRO A 135 -13.81 -6.24 -0.82
N SER A 136 -13.14 -6.89 0.12
CA SER A 136 -13.53 -6.81 1.52
C SER A 136 -13.21 -5.40 2.02
N PHE A 137 -14.29 -4.64 2.27
CA PHE A 137 -14.29 -3.35 2.95
C PHE A 137 -14.68 -3.61 4.41
N ASP A 138 -13.69 -3.75 5.27
CA ASP A 138 -13.92 -3.97 6.70
C ASP A 138 -13.86 -2.66 7.47
N GLU A 139 -14.66 -2.52 8.52
CA GLU A 139 -14.50 -1.41 9.46
C GLU A 139 -13.37 -1.72 10.44
N THR A 140 -12.48 -0.76 10.65
CA THR A 140 -11.46 -0.81 11.69
C THR A 140 -12.05 -0.40 13.04
N SER A 141 -11.37 -0.73 14.15
CA SER A 141 -11.79 -0.30 15.50
C SER A 141 -11.90 1.22 15.69
N GLN A 142 -11.34 2.01 14.79
CA GLN A 142 -11.36 3.47 14.80
C GLN A 142 -12.46 4.06 13.91
N GLY A 143 -13.35 3.24 13.34
CA GLY A 143 -14.41 3.69 12.42
C GLY A 143 -13.92 4.04 11.01
N ASN A 144 -12.67 3.66 10.67
CA ASN A 144 -12.09 3.81 9.34
C ASN A 144 -12.34 2.57 8.49
N THR A 145 -12.27 2.72 7.17
CA THR A 145 -12.46 1.62 6.23
C THR A 145 -11.12 0.98 5.89
N LYS A 146 -11.03 -0.34 5.97
CA LYS A 146 -9.92 -1.16 5.49
C LYS A 146 -10.31 -1.89 4.22
N LEU A 147 -9.57 -1.64 3.15
CA LEU A 147 -9.60 -2.45 1.92
C LEU A 147 -8.43 -3.44 1.95
N SER A 148 -8.72 -4.73 1.82
CA SER A 148 -7.74 -5.80 1.85
C SER A 148 -7.60 -6.51 0.51
N CYS A 149 -6.37 -6.60 0.00
CA CYS A 149 -6.05 -7.35 -1.20
C CYS A 149 -4.94 -8.35 -0.92
N VAL A 150 -5.22 -9.63 -1.19
CA VAL A 150 -4.26 -10.74 -1.05
C VAL A 150 -3.80 -11.14 -2.44
N TYR A 151 -2.50 -11.33 -2.62
CA TYR A 151 -1.91 -11.90 -3.82
C TYR A 151 -1.03 -13.08 -3.43
N ILE A 152 -1.16 -14.17 -4.18
CA ILE A 152 -0.27 -15.33 -4.04
C ILE A 152 1.07 -14.94 -4.67
N GLY A 153 2.16 -15.14 -3.92
CA GLY A 153 3.52 -14.91 -4.37
C GLY A 153 4.03 -16.02 -5.26
#